data_AF-A0AAV5I4A1-F1
#
_entry.id   AF-A0AAV5I4A1-F1
#
_cell.length_a   1.000
_cell.length_b   1.000
_cell.length_c   1.000
_cell.angle_alpha   90.00
_cell.angle_beta   90.00
_cell.angle_gamma   90.00
#
_symmetry.space_group_name_H-M   'P 1'
#
loop_
_entity.id
_entity.type
_entity.pdbx_description
1 polymer ?
#
loop_
_entity_poly.entity_id
_entity_poly.type
_entity_poly.pdbx_seq_one_letter_code
_entity_poly.pdbx_strand_id
1 'polypeptide(L)'
;MNPRGSHSSASGGGREDCWSEEATGTLIEAWGQRYLRLNRGNLRQKDWQEVAAAVNDGAKSRRTDVQCKNRIDTLKKKYKVERAKPSPSKWPFFQRLDYLIGANNSSGTKKPPPVSFPVNPKSSAFLKGSKTTESSFDDDDDAADEVKKEHRVEDVGLSDGAACRELARAILKFGEIYERVESSKQQQMMELERQRMEFAKDLEFQRMNMFVDAQLEMEKLKRQKLLTRTGKKH
;
A
#
# COMPACT_ATOMS: atom_id res chain seq x y z
N MET A 1 -70.63 -3.60 -4.93
CA MET A 1 -69.41 -3.38 -5.73
C MET A 1 -68.41 -2.59 -4.90
N ASN A 2 -67.11 -2.81 -5.07
CA ASN A 2 -66.07 -2.10 -4.30
C ASN A 2 -65.48 -0.94 -5.10
N PRO A 3 -65.10 0.19 -4.47
CA PRO A 3 -64.31 1.22 -5.13
C PRO A 3 -62.90 0.69 -5.43
N ARG A 4 -62.38 0.97 -6.63
CA ARG A 4 -61.00 0.62 -7.01
C ARG A 4 -60.03 1.65 -6.43
N GLY A 5 -59.04 1.20 -5.67
CA GLY A 5 -57.93 2.05 -5.22
C GLY A 5 -56.96 2.35 -6.37
N SER A 6 -56.71 3.63 -6.64
CA SER A 6 -55.77 4.07 -7.68
C SER A 6 -54.33 4.09 -7.16
N HIS A 7 -53.67 2.93 -7.16
CA HIS A 7 -52.22 2.84 -6.92
C HIS A 7 -51.42 3.13 -8.21
N SER A 8 -51.27 4.42 -8.54
CA SER A 8 -50.53 4.88 -9.72
C SER A 8 -49.05 5.11 -9.44
N SER A 9 -48.27 4.02 -9.47
CA SER A 9 -46.86 3.97 -9.92
C SER A 9 -45.94 5.17 -9.62
N ALA A 10 -45.36 5.22 -8.42
CA ALA A 10 -44.21 6.09 -8.10
C ALA A 10 -42.92 5.25 -7.94
N SER A 11 -42.37 4.77 -9.06
CA SER A 11 -41.11 4.03 -9.13
C SER A 11 -40.52 4.15 -10.54
N GLY A 12 -39.24 4.41 -10.75
CA GLY A 12 -38.17 4.69 -9.79
C GLY A 12 -36.85 4.96 -10.52
N GLY A 13 -35.87 5.58 -9.86
CA GLY A 13 -34.56 5.84 -10.47
C GLY A 13 -33.72 6.91 -9.76
N GLY A 14 -34.37 7.87 -9.09
CA GLY A 14 -33.70 8.86 -8.24
C GLY A 14 -33.50 8.39 -6.81
N ARG A 15 -32.57 7.44 -6.56
CA ARG A 15 -31.92 7.42 -5.25
C ARG A 15 -30.95 8.58 -5.21
N GLU A 16 -31.42 9.73 -4.75
CA GLU A 16 -30.55 10.85 -4.44
C GLU A 16 -29.46 10.36 -3.50
N ASP A 17 -28.20 10.46 -3.95
CA ASP A 17 -27.05 10.18 -3.11
C ASP A 17 -27.20 11.02 -1.84
N CYS A 18 -27.15 10.42 -0.64
CA CYS A 18 -27.22 11.16 0.64
C CYS A 18 -26.03 12.16 0.82
N TRP A 19 -25.15 12.18 -0.17
CA TRP A 19 -24.15 13.16 -0.52
C TRP A 19 -24.68 14.13 -1.58
N SER A 20 -25.25 15.26 -1.14
CA SER A 20 -25.52 16.39 -2.03
C SER A 20 -24.28 16.81 -2.83
N GLU A 21 -24.47 17.51 -3.94
CA GLU A 21 -23.37 17.96 -4.80
C GLU A 21 -22.39 18.86 -4.02
N GLU A 22 -22.94 19.84 -3.28
CA GLU A 22 -22.22 20.70 -2.32
C GLU A 22 -21.40 19.89 -1.31
N ALA A 23 -22.03 18.94 -0.60
CA ALA A 23 -21.33 18.09 0.37
C ALA A 23 -20.23 17.23 -0.26
N THR A 24 -20.42 16.81 -1.51
CA THR A 24 -19.41 16.08 -2.29
C THR A 24 -18.25 17.01 -2.69
N GLY A 25 -18.54 18.27 -3.04
CA GLY A 25 -17.56 19.30 -3.31
C GLY A 25 -16.70 19.63 -2.08
N THR A 26 -17.33 19.86 -0.93
CA THR A 26 -16.67 20.10 0.37
C THR A 26 -15.84 18.89 0.81
N LEU A 27 -16.33 17.68 0.58
CA LEU A 27 -15.56 16.46 0.85
C LEU A 27 -14.29 16.38 0.01
N ILE A 28 -14.37 16.61 -1.30
CA ILE A 28 -13.21 16.61 -2.20
C ILE A 28 -12.20 17.70 -1.80
N GLU A 29 -12.67 18.83 -1.30
CA GLU A 29 -11.84 19.93 -0.80
C GLU A 29 -11.12 19.59 0.51
N ALA A 30 -11.88 19.25 1.56
CA ALA A 30 -11.34 18.96 2.88
C ALA A 30 -10.38 17.76 2.86
N TRP A 31 -10.69 16.74 2.04
CA TRP A 31 -9.78 15.63 1.72
C TRP A 31 -8.59 16.10 0.88
N GLY A 32 -8.83 16.81 -0.23
CA GLY A 32 -7.81 17.20 -1.20
C GLY A 32 -6.72 18.09 -0.60
N GLN A 33 -7.09 19.05 0.25
CA GLN A 33 -6.12 19.87 0.98
C GLN A 33 -5.20 19.01 1.87
N ARG A 34 -5.74 18.02 2.61
CA ARG A 34 -4.94 17.12 3.46
C ARG A 34 -4.11 16.14 2.64
N TYR A 35 -4.67 15.63 1.54
CA TYR A 35 -3.97 14.80 0.57
C TYR A 35 -2.75 15.50 -0.01
N LEU A 36 -2.85 16.80 -0.36
CA LEU A 36 -1.71 17.60 -0.80
C LEU A 36 -0.72 17.90 0.34
N ARG A 37 -1.17 18.25 1.55
CA ARG A 37 -0.28 18.46 2.72
C ARG A 37 0.53 17.22 3.08
N LEU A 38 -0.06 16.02 2.94
CA LEU A 38 0.61 14.73 3.11
C LEU A 38 1.39 14.27 1.85
N ASN A 39 1.70 15.20 0.94
CA ASN A 39 2.45 14.99 -0.30
C ASN A 39 1.90 13.82 -1.16
N ARG A 40 0.57 13.76 -1.28
CA ARG A 40 -0.24 12.69 -1.92
C ARG A 40 -0.18 11.31 -1.24
N GLY A 41 0.21 11.26 0.03
CA GLY A 41 0.18 10.07 0.89
C GLY A 41 -1.20 9.71 1.46
N ASN A 42 -1.25 8.66 2.27
CA ASN A 42 -2.48 8.15 2.89
C ASN A 42 -2.84 8.92 4.17
N LEU A 43 -4.09 9.41 4.23
CA LEU A 43 -4.69 10.01 5.43
C LEU A 43 -4.87 8.98 6.56
N ARG A 44 -4.50 9.34 7.79
CA ARG A 44 -4.70 8.57 9.02
C ARG A 44 -6.08 8.87 9.62
N GLN A 45 -6.47 8.14 10.68
CA GLN A 45 -7.78 8.28 11.31
C GLN A 45 -8.11 9.72 11.74
N LYS A 46 -7.16 10.43 12.37
CA LYS A 46 -7.34 11.84 12.76
C LYS A 46 -7.62 12.73 11.54
N ASP A 47 -6.89 12.55 10.45
CA ASP A 47 -7.11 13.32 9.22
C ASP A 47 -8.52 13.10 8.68
N TRP A 48 -9.03 11.86 8.71
CA TRP A 48 -10.41 11.54 8.30
C TRP A 48 -11.48 12.08 9.25
N GLN A 49 -11.21 12.14 10.55
CA GLN A 49 -12.09 12.81 11.52
C GLN A 49 -12.19 14.31 11.25
N GLU A 50 -11.07 14.97 10.93
CA GLU A 50 -11.06 16.39 10.53
C GLU A 50 -11.75 16.63 9.17
N VAL A 51 -11.61 15.72 8.21
CA VAL A 51 -12.37 15.76 6.95
C VAL A 51 -13.88 15.66 7.23
N ALA A 52 -14.30 14.72 8.09
CA ALA A 52 -15.69 14.57 8.48
C ALA A 52 -16.22 15.80 9.23
N ALA A 53 -15.42 16.42 10.10
CA ALA A 53 -15.79 17.67 10.77
C ALA A 53 -16.07 18.79 9.75
N ALA A 54 -15.14 19.06 8.82
CA ALA A 54 -15.29 20.08 7.79
C ALA A 54 -16.47 19.78 6.81
N VAL A 55 -16.75 18.51 6.52
CA VAL A 55 -17.90 18.07 5.73
C VAL A 55 -19.22 18.25 6.49
N ASN A 56 -19.21 18.19 7.81
CA ASN A 56 -20.41 18.29 8.65
C ASN A 56 -20.78 19.72 9.01
N ASP A 57 -19.83 20.66 8.99
CA ASP A 57 -20.01 22.07 9.34
C ASP A 57 -21.12 22.77 8.50
N GLY A 58 -21.18 22.44 7.21
CA GLY A 58 -22.23 22.89 6.28
C GLY A 58 -23.33 21.86 5.99
N ALA A 59 -23.45 20.76 6.74
CA ALA A 59 -24.31 19.64 6.34
C ALA A 59 -25.60 19.47 7.16
N LYS A 60 -26.71 19.29 6.43
CA LYS A 60 -28.02 18.87 6.97
C LYS A 60 -28.03 17.47 7.63
N SER A 61 -26.94 16.70 7.55
CA SER A 61 -26.81 15.37 8.15
C SER A 61 -25.34 15.06 8.46
N ARG A 62 -25.06 14.54 9.66
CA ARG A 62 -23.71 14.21 10.12
C ARG A 62 -23.22 12.92 9.46
N ARG A 63 -22.08 12.99 8.77
CA ARG A 63 -21.33 11.84 8.25
C ARG A 63 -20.16 11.46 9.17
N THR A 64 -19.80 10.18 9.17
CA THR A 64 -18.58 9.69 9.83
C THR A 64 -17.34 9.81 8.95
N ASP A 65 -16.17 9.70 9.57
CA ASP A 65 -14.86 9.56 8.94
C ASP A 65 -14.83 8.39 7.93
N VAL A 66 -15.39 7.24 8.31
CA VAL A 66 -15.53 6.05 7.44
C VAL A 66 -16.44 6.32 6.24
N GLN A 67 -17.56 7.03 6.43
CA GLN A 67 -18.45 7.39 5.31
C GLN A 67 -17.77 8.37 4.35
N CYS A 68 -17.02 9.35 4.86
CA CYS A 68 -16.22 10.29 4.06
C CYS A 68 -15.18 9.55 3.20
N LYS A 69 -14.45 8.61 3.82
CA LYS A 69 -13.48 7.75 3.12
C LYS A 69 -14.14 6.92 2.01
N ASN A 70 -15.22 6.21 2.32
CA ASN A 70 -15.93 5.36 1.35
C ASN A 70 -16.51 6.16 0.16
N ARG A 71 -16.91 7.42 0.40
CA ARG A 71 -17.33 8.34 -0.67
C ARG A 71 -16.12 8.78 -1.52
N ILE A 72 -15.00 9.17 -0.92
CA ILE A 72 -13.75 9.48 -1.65
C ILE A 72 -13.29 8.31 -2.52
N ASP A 73 -13.27 7.08 -2.02
CA ASP A 73 -12.84 5.92 -2.81
C ASP A 73 -13.81 5.59 -3.95
N THR A 74 -15.11 5.83 -3.77
CA THR A 74 -16.12 5.76 -4.86
C THR A 74 -15.88 6.85 -5.92
N LEU A 75 -15.58 8.09 -5.51
CA LEU A 75 -15.27 9.20 -6.41
C LEU A 75 -13.97 8.95 -7.21
N LYS A 76 -12.92 8.41 -6.56
CA LYS A 76 -11.66 8.01 -7.19
C LYS A 76 -11.87 6.89 -8.23
N LYS A 77 -12.73 5.91 -7.95
CA LYS A 77 -13.15 4.89 -8.93
C LYS A 77 -13.85 5.51 -10.14
N LYS A 78 -14.82 6.42 -9.90
CA LYS A 78 -15.52 7.14 -10.99
C LYS A 78 -14.58 7.99 -11.84
N TYR A 79 -13.66 8.73 -11.22
CA TYR A 79 -12.61 9.49 -11.91
C TYR A 79 -11.74 8.60 -12.81
N LYS A 80 -11.31 7.41 -12.36
CA LYS A 80 -10.53 6.48 -13.19
C LYS A 80 -11.30 6.05 -14.47
N VAL A 81 -12.63 5.91 -14.39
CA VAL A 81 -13.49 5.58 -15.54
C VAL A 81 -13.73 6.79 -16.43
N GLU A 82 -14.00 7.97 -15.86
CA GLU A 82 -14.17 9.21 -16.63
C GLU A 82 -12.90 9.62 -17.38
N ARG A 83 -11.71 9.42 -16.81
CA ARG A 83 -10.42 9.75 -17.44
C ARG A 83 -10.06 8.86 -18.64
N ALA A 84 -10.79 7.77 -18.87
CA ALA A 84 -10.65 6.92 -20.05
C ALA A 84 -11.55 7.38 -21.23
N LYS A 85 -12.39 8.40 -21.03
CA LYS A 85 -13.29 8.94 -22.06
C LYS A 85 -12.63 10.10 -22.82
N PRO A 86 -13.01 10.35 -24.09
CA PRO A 86 -12.56 11.55 -24.80
C PRO A 86 -13.00 12.82 -24.07
N SER A 87 -12.14 13.85 -24.10
CA SER A 87 -12.42 15.14 -23.48
C SER A 87 -13.39 15.99 -24.30
N PRO A 88 -14.17 16.89 -23.66
CA PRO A 88 -14.23 17.14 -22.21
C PRO A 88 -15.21 16.21 -21.47
N SER A 89 -14.85 15.75 -20.27
CA SER A 89 -15.81 15.07 -19.39
C SER A 89 -16.88 16.06 -18.89
N LYS A 90 -18.14 15.61 -18.87
CA LYS A 90 -19.30 16.38 -18.39
C LYS A 90 -19.53 16.26 -16.88
N TRP A 91 -18.65 15.57 -16.14
CA TRP A 91 -18.84 15.35 -14.70
C TRP A 91 -18.20 16.48 -13.87
N PRO A 92 -18.95 17.26 -13.06
CA PRO A 92 -18.45 18.47 -12.41
C PRO A 92 -17.22 18.27 -11.51
N PHE A 93 -17.09 17.11 -10.86
CA PHE A 93 -15.93 16.80 -10.01
C PHE A 93 -14.68 16.35 -10.76
N PHE A 94 -14.76 16.13 -12.08
CA PHE A 94 -13.64 15.60 -12.87
C PHE A 94 -12.39 16.48 -12.76
N GLN A 95 -12.51 17.77 -13.07
CA GLN A 95 -11.37 18.72 -13.05
C GLN A 95 -10.74 18.83 -11.66
N ARG A 96 -11.56 18.83 -10.60
CA ARG A 96 -11.09 18.94 -9.21
C ARG A 96 -10.30 17.69 -8.78
N LEU A 97 -10.70 16.51 -9.24
CA LEU A 97 -10.00 15.24 -8.98
C LEU A 97 -8.77 15.06 -9.89
N ASP A 98 -8.80 15.56 -11.12
CA ASP A 98 -7.65 15.51 -12.04
C ASP A 98 -6.49 16.41 -11.56
N TYR A 99 -6.79 17.62 -11.08
CA TYR A 99 -5.79 18.47 -10.41
C TYR A 99 -5.14 17.79 -9.19
N LEU A 100 -5.96 17.15 -8.34
CA LEU A 100 -5.48 16.48 -7.12
C LEU A 100 -4.67 15.21 -7.41
N ILE A 101 -5.04 14.41 -8.41
CA ILE A 101 -4.58 13.02 -8.59
C ILE A 101 -3.91 12.78 -9.96
N GLY A 102 -4.38 13.43 -11.03
CA GLY A 102 -3.91 13.25 -12.42
C GLY A 102 -2.45 13.60 -12.61
N ALA A 103 -1.98 14.67 -11.96
CA ALA A 103 -0.59 15.13 -12.02
C ALA A 103 0.42 14.23 -11.26
N ASN A 104 0.08 12.98 -10.93
CA ASN A 104 1.06 11.92 -10.62
C ASN A 104 1.59 11.20 -11.89
N ASN A 105 0.95 11.39 -13.06
CA ASN A 105 1.37 10.78 -14.32
C ASN A 105 2.09 11.76 -15.27
N SER A 106 2.29 13.01 -14.87
CA SER A 106 2.71 14.09 -15.79
C SER A 106 3.77 15.05 -15.24
N SER A 107 4.57 14.62 -14.24
CA SER A 107 5.79 15.34 -13.82
C SER A 107 6.98 15.10 -14.79
N GLY A 108 6.69 14.90 -16.07
CA GLY A 108 7.65 14.90 -17.17
C GLY A 108 7.57 16.24 -17.89
N THR A 109 8.53 17.13 -17.65
CA THR A 109 8.59 18.42 -18.31
C THR A 109 8.72 18.25 -19.83
N LYS A 110 7.95 19.02 -20.62
CA LYS A 110 8.12 19.07 -22.08
C LYS A 110 9.48 19.66 -22.43
N LYS A 111 10.48 18.81 -22.59
CA LYS A 111 11.80 19.16 -23.14
C LYS A 111 11.80 18.75 -24.62
N PRO A 112 12.21 19.63 -25.56
CA PRO A 112 12.27 19.27 -26.98
C PRO A 112 13.31 18.15 -27.19
N PRO A 113 13.09 17.25 -28.18
CA PRO A 113 14.00 16.14 -28.44
C PRO A 113 15.35 16.64 -29.00
N PRO A 114 16.50 16.19 -28.48
CA PRO A 114 17.76 16.36 -29.17
C PRO A 114 17.80 15.45 -30.41
N VAL A 115 18.32 15.97 -31.53
CA VAL A 115 18.53 15.20 -32.75
C VAL A 115 19.77 14.32 -32.65
N SER A 116 19.62 13.03 -32.94
CA SER A 116 20.72 12.10 -33.21
C SER A 116 20.28 11.00 -34.18
N PHE A 117 21.23 10.43 -34.90
CA PHE A 117 20.99 9.70 -36.16
C PHE A 117 20.61 8.22 -35.97
N PRO A 118 19.88 7.60 -36.91
CA PRO A 118 19.49 6.20 -36.83
C PRO A 118 20.66 5.25 -37.13
N VAL A 119 20.71 4.12 -36.42
CA VAL A 119 21.54 2.97 -36.77
C VAL A 119 20.65 1.75 -36.98
N ASN A 120 20.88 1.02 -38.08
CA ASN A 120 19.93 0.07 -38.65
C ASN A 120 20.22 -1.39 -38.23
N PRO A 121 19.24 -2.16 -37.69
CA PRO A 121 19.39 -3.59 -37.48
C PRO A 121 19.18 -4.37 -38.79
N LYS A 122 20.08 -5.32 -39.10
CA LYS A 122 19.92 -6.26 -40.22
C LYS A 122 19.92 -7.71 -39.74
N SER A 123 18.74 -8.34 -39.88
CA SER A 123 18.51 -9.74 -40.31
C SER A 123 19.06 -10.93 -39.52
N SER A 124 18.33 -12.05 -39.67
CA SER A 124 18.77 -13.44 -39.49
C SER A 124 18.76 -13.99 -38.05
N ALA A 125 18.34 -15.23 -37.76
CA ALA A 125 17.41 -16.16 -38.45
C ALA A 125 17.15 -17.38 -37.54
N PHE A 126 16.04 -18.12 -37.80
CA PHE A 126 15.83 -19.53 -37.40
C PHE A 126 15.76 -19.78 -35.87
N LEU A 127 15.31 -20.92 -35.33
CA LEU A 127 14.97 -22.24 -35.87
C LEU A 127 13.55 -22.70 -35.41
N LYS A 128 13.09 -23.87 -35.86
CA LYS A 128 11.72 -24.39 -35.62
C LYS A 128 11.71 -25.81 -35.04
N GLY A 129 11.14 -25.95 -33.84
CA GLY A 129 10.50 -27.18 -33.33
C GLY A 129 11.40 -28.29 -32.77
N SER A 130 10.82 -29.09 -31.88
CA SER A 130 11.14 -30.51 -31.63
C SER A 130 9.99 -31.19 -30.87
N LYS A 131 9.90 -32.53 -30.87
CA LYS A 131 8.77 -33.32 -30.35
C LYS A 131 9.27 -34.67 -29.79
N THR A 132 8.70 -35.12 -28.65
CA THR A 132 8.92 -36.45 -28.00
C THR A 132 10.39 -36.72 -27.62
N THR A 133 10.79 -37.69 -26.78
CA THR A 133 10.14 -38.78 -26.01
C THR A 133 10.46 -38.58 -24.48
N GLU A 134 10.44 -39.49 -23.48
CA GLU A 134 9.94 -40.86 -23.16
C GLU A 134 9.95 -41.05 -21.62
N SER A 135 9.04 -41.87 -21.05
CA SER A 135 9.28 -42.72 -19.86
C SER A 135 8.10 -43.70 -19.63
N SER A 136 8.35 -45.02 -19.60
CA SER A 136 7.33 -46.03 -19.23
C SER A 136 7.43 -46.42 -17.75
N PHE A 137 6.33 -46.90 -17.18
CA PHE A 137 6.31 -47.91 -16.11
C PHE A 137 5.00 -48.69 -16.20
N ASP A 138 5.11 -50.01 -16.20
CA ASP A 138 4.05 -51.00 -16.37
C ASP A 138 3.86 -51.78 -15.04
N ASP A 139 2.66 -52.34 -14.79
CA ASP A 139 2.44 -53.50 -13.89
C ASP A 139 1.04 -54.13 -14.19
N ASP A 140 0.93 -55.45 -14.02
CA ASP A 140 -0.17 -56.34 -14.49
C ASP A 140 -1.41 -56.38 -13.53
N ASP A 141 -2.66 -56.46 -14.01
CA ASP A 141 -3.48 -57.62 -14.46
C ASP A 141 -4.05 -58.56 -13.36
N ASP A 142 -5.38 -58.59 -13.19
CA ASP A 142 -6.22 -59.81 -13.12
C ASP A 142 -7.73 -59.42 -13.32
N ALA A 143 -8.59 -60.42 -13.52
CA ALA A 143 -9.84 -60.28 -14.29
C ALA A 143 -11.18 -60.25 -13.51
N ALA A 144 -12.24 -60.03 -14.31
CA ALA A 144 -13.66 -60.36 -14.11
C ALA A 144 -14.54 -59.49 -13.17
N ASP A 145 -15.52 -58.78 -13.75
CA ASP A 145 -16.95 -59.18 -13.80
C ASP A 145 -17.83 -58.00 -14.27
N GLU A 146 -19.10 -58.24 -14.61
CA GLU A 146 -20.04 -57.20 -14.99
C GLU A 146 -20.41 -56.26 -13.82
N VAL A 147 -20.59 -54.96 -14.10
CA VAL A 147 -21.92 -54.31 -14.02
C VAL A 147 -21.90 -52.97 -14.77
N LYS A 148 -22.85 -52.83 -15.67
CA LYS A 148 -23.07 -51.63 -16.50
C LYS A 148 -23.62 -50.46 -15.67
N LYS A 149 -22.74 -49.60 -15.14
CA LYS A 149 -23.11 -48.30 -14.56
C LYS A 149 -22.44 -47.15 -15.28
N GLU A 150 -23.21 -46.44 -16.11
CA GLU A 150 -22.90 -45.06 -16.46
C GLU A 150 -23.05 -44.17 -15.21
N HIS A 151 -22.00 -44.08 -14.40
CA HIS A 151 -21.74 -42.83 -13.70
C HIS A 151 -20.83 -41.99 -14.57
N ARG A 152 -21.46 -41.28 -15.52
CA ARG A 152 -20.84 -40.21 -16.31
C ARG A 152 -20.37 -39.12 -15.36
N VAL A 153 -19.15 -39.26 -14.84
CA VAL A 153 -18.36 -38.13 -14.36
C VAL A 153 -18.14 -37.23 -15.57
N GLU A 154 -18.91 -36.14 -15.64
CA GLU A 154 -18.71 -35.16 -16.69
C GLU A 154 -17.35 -34.50 -16.50
N ASP A 155 -16.50 -34.52 -17.53
CA ASP A 155 -15.26 -33.76 -17.55
C ASP A 155 -15.56 -32.25 -17.61
N VAL A 156 -15.81 -31.68 -16.43
CA VAL A 156 -16.07 -30.26 -16.21
C VAL A 156 -14.93 -29.70 -15.36
N GLY A 157 -13.68 -29.82 -15.86
CA GLY A 157 -12.49 -29.44 -15.07
C GLY A 157 -11.29 -28.90 -15.85
N LEU A 158 -11.09 -29.24 -17.12
CA LEU A 158 -9.83 -28.95 -17.84
C LEU A 158 -9.49 -27.46 -18.04
N SER A 159 -10.43 -26.53 -17.80
CA SER A 159 -10.12 -25.09 -17.77
C SER A 159 -9.77 -24.56 -16.37
N ASP A 160 -10.40 -25.06 -15.30
CA ASP A 160 -10.22 -24.51 -13.95
C ASP A 160 -8.86 -24.90 -13.33
N GLY A 161 -8.40 -26.12 -13.62
CA GLY A 161 -7.07 -26.57 -13.21
C GLY A 161 -5.93 -25.65 -13.72
N ALA A 162 -6.10 -24.95 -14.84
CA ALA A 162 -5.14 -23.97 -15.32
C ALA A 162 -5.14 -22.68 -14.47
N ALA A 163 -6.34 -22.13 -14.19
CA ALA A 163 -6.51 -20.95 -13.35
C ALA A 163 -6.03 -21.20 -11.90
N CYS A 164 -6.37 -22.36 -11.33
CA CYS A 164 -5.88 -22.79 -10.03
C CYS A 164 -4.34 -22.92 -9.99
N ARG A 165 -3.71 -23.48 -11.04
CA ARG A 165 -2.24 -23.52 -11.16
C ARG A 165 -1.61 -22.14 -11.35
N GLU A 166 -2.33 -21.14 -11.87
CA GLU A 166 -1.86 -19.75 -11.93
C GLU A 166 -1.97 -19.05 -10.58
N LEU A 167 -3.09 -19.22 -9.89
CA LEU A 167 -3.32 -18.71 -8.54
C LEU A 167 -2.28 -19.26 -7.55
N ALA A 168 -2.02 -20.58 -7.56
CA ALA A 168 -0.99 -21.19 -6.71
C ALA A 168 0.41 -20.60 -6.98
N ARG A 169 0.80 -20.45 -8.25
CA ARG A 169 2.08 -19.82 -8.64
C ARG A 169 2.16 -18.35 -8.24
N ALA A 170 1.04 -17.62 -8.25
CA ALA A 170 0.99 -16.24 -7.78
C ALA A 170 1.15 -16.17 -6.25
N ILE A 171 0.42 -17.00 -5.49
CA ILE A 171 0.47 -17.05 -4.02
C ILE A 171 1.89 -17.36 -3.53
N LEU A 172 2.56 -18.35 -4.12
CA LEU A 172 3.95 -18.69 -3.74
C LEU A 172 4.91 -17.50 -3.97
N LYS A 173 4.83 -16.83 -5.12
CA LYS A 173 5.63 -15.64 -5.41
C LYS A 173 5.33 -14.47 -4.45
N PHE A 174 4.07 -14.28 -4.06
CA PHE A 174 3.73 -13.30 -3.03
C PHE A 174 4.31 -13.68 -1.67
N GLY A 175 4.34 -14.97 -1.32
CA GLY A 175 5.00 -15.50 -0.12
C GLY A 175 6.49 -15.14 -0.08
N GLU A 176 7.25 -15.50 -1.12
CA GLU A 176 8.68 -15.18 -1.20
C GLU A 176 8.97 -13.66 -1.14
N ILE A 177 8.12 -12.83 -1.79
CA ILE A 177 8.26 -11.38 -1.77
C ILE A 177 7.98 -10.83 -0.37
N TYR A 178 6.95 -11.33 0.30
CA TYR A 178 6.60 -10.95 1.66
C TYR A 178 7.70 -11.34 2.66
N GLU A 179 8.23 -12.57 2.56
CA GLU A 179 9.35 -13.06 3.37
C GLU A 179 10.59 -12.16 3.23
N ARG A 180 10.98 -11.81 2.00
CA ARG A 180 12.12 -10.90 1.73
C ARG A 180 11.88 -9.50 2.31
N VAL A 181 10.66 -8.96 2.22
CA VAL A 181 10.30 -7.65 2.78
C VAL A 181 10.33 -7.67 4.31
N GLU A 182 9.72 -8.67 4.95
CA GLU A 182 9.65 -8.75 6.40
C GLU A 182 11.03 -9.06 7.01
N SER A 183 11.86 -9.89 6.37
CA SER A 183 13.25 -10.12 6.77
C SER A 183 14.09 -8.84 6.70
N SER A 184 13.96 -8.05 5.63
CA SER A 184 14.66 -6.77 5.50
C SER A 184 14.21 -5.76 6.57
N LYS A 185 12.91 -5.73 6.88
CA LYS A 185 12.34 -4.91 7.97
C LYS A 185 12.84 -5.34 9.35
N GLN A 186 12.99 -6.64 9.61
CA GLN A 186 13.57 -7.16 10.85
C GLN A 186 15.06 -6.80 10.97
N GLN A 187 15.84 -6.94 9.89
CA GLN A 187 17.25 -6.53 9.84
C GLN A 187 17.41 -5.03 10.14
N GLN A 188 16.57 -4.17 9.56
CA GLN A 188 16.58 -2.73 9.84
C GLN A 188 16.21 -2.42 11.30
N MET A 189 15.26 -3.14 11.89
CA MET A 189 14.89 -2.99 13.31
C MET A 189 16.05 -3.40 14.23
N MET A 190 16.73 -4.52 13.92
CA MET A 190 17.90 -4.97 14.67
C MET A 190 19.07 -3.99 14.58
N GLU A 191 19.36 -3.44 13.40
CA GLU A 191 20.43 -2.45 13.23
C GLU A 191 20.14 -1.14 13.97
N LEU A 192 18.89 -0.66 13.97
CA LEU A 192 18.49 0.52 14.75
C LEU A 192 18.57 0.27 16.26
N GLU A 193 18.23 -0.93 16.74
CA GLU A 193 18.43 -1.29 18.15
C GLU A 193 19.91 -1.46 18.51
N ARG A 194 20.73 -2.02 17.61
CA ARG A 194 22.19 -2.11 17.76
C ARG A 194 22.80 -0.71 17.95
N GLN A 195 22.46 0.24 17.07
CA GLN A 195 22.90 1.64 17.17
C GLN A 195 22.41 2.31 18.46
N ARG A 196 21.16 2.06 18.88
CA ARG A 196 20.62 2.57 20.16
C ARG A 196 21.42 2.04 21.36
N MET A 197 21.78 0.77 21.36
CA MET A 197 22.52 0.12 22.43
C MET A 197 23.99 0.57 22.47
N GLU A 198 24.62 0.72 21.29
CA GLU A 198 25.98 1.23 21.12
C GLU A 198 26.12 2.66 21.70
N PHE A 199 25.24 3.58 21.30
CA PHE A 199 25.21 4.94 21.84
C PHE A 199 24.95 4.98 23.36
N ALA A 200 24.04 4.13 23.87
CA ALA A 200 23.78 4.05 25.31
C ALA A 200 24.99 3.55 26.11
N LYS A 201 25.72 2.57 25.57
CA LYS A 201 26.96 2.03 26.14
C LYS A 201 28.07 3.08 26.14
N ASP A 202 28.23 3.84 25.06
CA ASP A 202 29.26 4.88 24.97
C ASP A 202 28.99 6.04 25.94
N LEU A 203 27.73 6.44 26.12
CA LEU A 203 27.33 7.40 27.16
C LEU A 203 27.62 6.88 28.57
N GLU A 204 27.35 5.60 28.85
CA GLU A 204 27.67 4.99 30.14
C GLU A 204 29.19 4.89 30.38
N PHE A 205 29.97 4.56 29.35
CA PHE A 205 31.43 4.56 29.43
C PHE A 205 31.99 5.95 29.71
N GLN A 206 31.51 6.99 29.02
CA GLN A 206 31.88 8.39 29.29
C GLN A 206 31.51 8.81 30.71
N ARG A 207 30.29 8.50 31.16
CA ARG A 207 29.81 8.77 32.54
C ARG A 207 30.69 8.08 33.59
N MET A 208 31.08 6.83 33.35
CA MET A 208 31.96 6.07 34.25
C MET A 208 33.39 6.63 34.25
N ASN A 209 33.93 6.99 33.09
CA ASN A 209 35.26 7.60 32.98
C ASN A 209 35.33 8.91 33.77
N MET A 210 34.37 9.84 33.57
CA MET A 210 34.30 11.10 34.33
C MET A 210 34.24 10.88 35.85
N PHE A 211 33.54 9.84 36.31
CA PHE A 211 33.46 9.49 37.72
C PHE A 211 34.79 8.96 38.28
N VAL A 212 35.46 8.07 37.55
CA VAL A 212 36.78 7.52 37.92
C VAL A 212 37.85 8.62 37.94
N ASP A 213 37.87 9.51 36.94
CA ASP A 213 38.79 10.65 36.89
C ASP A 213 38.57 11.60 38.09
N ALA A 214 37.32 11.95 38.40
CA ALA A 214 36.99 12.79 39.55
C ALA A 214 37.39 12.14 40.89
N GLN A 215 37.25 10.82 41.04
CA GLN A 215 37.75 10.10 42.21
C GLN A 215 39.28 10.15 42.30
N LEU A 216 39.97 9.93 41.18
CA LEU A 216 41.44 9.94 41.09
C LEU A 216 42.02 11.33 41.39
N GLU A 217 41.39 12.42 40.90
CA GLU A 217 41.75 13.79 41.26
C GLU A 217 41.54 14.07 42.75
N MET A 218 40.38 13.67 43.30
CA MET A 218 40.10 13.82 44.72
C MET A 218 41.09 13.06 45.61
N GLU A 219 41.62 11.91 45.16
CA GLU A 219 42.67 11.20 45.89
C GLU A 219 44.06 11.85 45.73
N LYS A 220 44.43 12.29 44.52
CA LYS A 220 45.66 13.09 44.29
C LYS A 220 45.69 14.32 45.19
N LEU A 221 44.57 15.06 45.29
CA LEU A 221 44.42 16.22 46.16
C LEU A 221 44.50 15.86 47.66
N LYS A 222 43.91 14.73 48.09
CA LYS A 222 44.08 14.24 49.48
C LYS A 222 45.54 13.93 49.79
N ARG A 223 46.25 13.21 48.90
CA ARG A 223 47.68 12.87 49.05
C ARG A 223 48.56 14.12 49.10
N GLN A 224 48.34 15.11 48.24
CA GLN A 224 49.06 16.40 48.29
C GLN A 224 48.77 17.20 49.57
N LYS A 225 47.51 17.23 50.04
CA LYS A 225 47.14 17.88 51.32
C LYS A 225 47.76 17.19 52.53
N LEU A 226 47.99 15.88 52.49
CA LEU A 226 48.73 15.16 53.53
C LEU A 226 50.22 15.56 53.54
N LEU A 227 50.89 15.53 52.38
CA LEU A 227 52.31 15.89 52.23
C LEU A 227 52.61 17.34 52.61
N THR A 228 51.74 18.28 52.24
CA THR A 228 51.89 19.70 52.61
C THR A 228 51.60 19.98 54.08
N ARG A 229 50.76 19.16 54.74
CA ARG A 229 50.47 19.29 56.18
C ARG A 229 51.57 18.71 57.07
N THR A 230 52.36 17.75 56.61
CA THR A 230 53.51 17.23 57.39
C THR A 230 54.72 18.16 57.37
N GLY A 231 54.93 18.92 56.29
CA GLY A 231 56.06 19.86 56.15
C GLY A 231 55.94 21.19 56.90
N LYS A 232 54.90 21.40 57.72
CA LYS A 232 54.65 22.67 58.43
C LYS A 232 54.62 22.53 59.96
N LYS A 233 55.58 21.76 60.48
CA LYS A 233 55.87 21.57 61.92
C LYS A 233 57.34 21.91 62.23
N HIS A 234 57.65 23.20 62.15
CA HIS A 234 58.83 23.84 62.76
C HIS A 234 58.35 25.13 63.42
#